data_AF-A0A285NA78-F1
#
_entry.id   AF-A0A285NA78-F1
#
_cell.length_a   1.000
_cell.length_b   1.000
_cell.length_c   1.000
_cell.angle_alpha   90.00
_cell.angle_beta   90.00
_cell.angle_gamma   90.00
#
_symmetry.space_group_name_H-M   'P 1'
#
loop_
_entity.id
_entity.type
_entity.pdbx_description
1 polymer ?
#
loop_
_entity_poly.entity_id
_entity_poly.type
_entity_poly.pdbx_seq_one_letter_code
_entity_poly.pdbx_strand_id
1 'polypeptide(L)' 'MSDTASNGVRAQMLRALLVVAAGIVVPGLINRALHEVGLPTLGSFVFATGFFGMLVIVWYVWLRPLDIGGPIE' A
#
# COMPACT_ATOMS: atom_id res chain seq x y z
N MET A 1 -29.44 11.39 3.85
CA MET A 1 -28.17 11.84 4.47
C MET A 1 -27.25 10.66 4.86
N SER A 2 -27.79 9.45 5.07
CA SER A 2 -27.03 8.20 5.34
C SER A 2 -26.18 7.68 4.16
N ASP A 3 -26.69 7.82 2.93
CA ASP A 3 -26.07 7.16 1.77
C ASP A 3 -24.73 7.82 1.35
N THR A 4 -24.64 9.14 1.44
CA THR A 4 -23.43 9.91 1.11
C THR A 4 -22.25 9.53 2.02
N ALA A 5 -22.51 9.39 3.33
CA ALA A 5 -21.48 8.98 4.30
C ALA A 5 -21.00 7.55 4.04
N SER A 6 -21.92 6.61 3.74
CA SER A 6 -21.56 5.22 3.43
C SER A 6 -20.71 5.13 2.15
N ASN A 7 -21.05 5.92 1.13
CA ASN A 7 -20.33 5.96 -0.14
C ASN A 7 -18.91 6.51 0.04
N GLY A 8 -18.73 7.51 0.91
CA GLY A 8 -17.41 8.06 1.25
C GLY A 8 -16.48 7.03 1.89
N VAL A 9 -16.96 6.30 2.90
CA VAL A 9 -16.19 5.23 3.57
C VAL A 9 -15.84 4.11 2.61
N ARG A 10 -16.80 3.67 1.77
CA ARG A 10 -16.57 2.64 0.75
C ARG A 10 -15.49 3.07 -0.25
N ALA A 11 -15.56 4.29 -0.77
CA ALA A 11 -14.57 4.80 -1.71
C ALA A 11 -13.16 4.87 -1.08
N GLN A 12 -13.07 5.21 0.21
CA GLN A 12 -11.81 5.24 0.93
C GLN A 12 -11.23 3.83 1.16
N MET A 13 -12.08 2.86 1.51
CA MET A 13 -11.69 1.45 1.60
C MET A 13 -11.19 0.92 0.26
N LEU A 14 -11.89 1.21 -0.84
CA LEU A 14 -11.46 0.80 -2.17
C LEU A 14 -10.10 1.39 -2.53
N ARG A 15 -9.85 2.67 -2.22
CA ARG A 15 -8.54 3.29 -2.43
C ARG A 15 -7.44 2.60 -1.61
N ALA A 16 -7.69 2.32 -0.34
CA ALA A 16 -6.71 1.64 0.52
C ALA A 16 -6.38 0.24 -0.02
N LEU A 17 -7.40 -0.52 -0.40
CA LEU A 17 -7.24 -1.84 -1.00
C LEU A 17 -6.46 -1.78 -2.32
N LEU A 18 -6.75 -0.81 -3.18
CA LEU A 18 -6.03 -0.63 -4.43
C LEU A 18 -4.55 -0.29 -4.21
N VAL A 19 -4.24 0.57 -3.24
CA VAL A 19 -2.86 0.92 -2.92
C VAL A 19 -2.08 -0.27 -2.39
N VAL A 20 -2.68 -1.04 -1.48
CA VAL A 20 -2.05 -2.26 -0.93
C VAL A 20 -1.88 -3.31 -2.03
N ALA A 21 -2.92 -3.56 -2.83
CA ALA A 21 -2.86 -4.51 -3.93
C ALA A 21 -1.81 -4.10 -4.96
N ALA A 22 -1.78 -2.83 -5.38
CA ALA A 22 -0.79 -2.32 -6.32
C ALA A 22 0.64 -2.46 -5.76
N GLY A 23 0.84 -2.17 -4.47
CA GLY A 23 2.13 -2.30 -3.79
C GLY A 23 2.68 -3.73 -3.70
N ILE A 24 1.84 -4.74 -3.90
CA ILE A 24 2.25 -6.16 -3.93
C ILE A 24 2.33 -6.66 -5.37
N VAL A 25 1.29 -6.39 -6.17
CA VAL A 25 1.15 -6.91 -7.53
C VAL A 25 2.18 -6.30 -8.47
N VAL A 26 2.38 -4.98 -8.44
CA VAL A 26 3.32 -4.31 -9.37
C VAL A 26 4.76 -4.77 -9.12
N PRO A 27 5.29 -4.76 -7.89
CA PRO A 27 6.65 -5.25 -7.65
C PRO A 27 6.79 -6.75 -7.89
N GLY A 28 5.74 -7.54 -7.62
CA GLY A 28 5.72 -8.98 -7.90
C GLY A 28 5.86 -9.29 -9.38
N LEU A 29 5.16 -8.53 -10.24
CA LEU A 29 5.23 -8.67 -11.69
C LEU A 29 6.63 -8.29 -12.22
N ILE A 30 7.21 -7.20 -11.69
CA ILE A 30 8.55 -6.76 -12.06
C ILE A 30 9.61 -7.79 -11.63
N ASN A 31 9.50 -8.32 -10.41
CA ASN A 31 10.39 -9.37 -9.92
C ASN A 31 10.34 -10.61 -10.82
N ARG A 32 9.15 -11.02 -11.26
CA ARG A 32 9.01 -12.14 -12.19
C ARG A 32 9.69 -11.87 -13.53
N ALA A 33 9.46 -10.70 -14.13
CA ALA A 33 10.14 -10.32 -15.37
C ALA A 33 11.66 -10.30 -15.22
N LEU A 34 12.17 -9.81 -14.08
CA LEU A 34 13.60 -9.79 -13.78
C LEU A 34 14.19 -11.20 -13.57
N HIS A 35 13.42 -12.12 -12.99
CA HIS A 35 13.81 -13.54 -12.91
C HIS A 35 13.90 -14.17 -14.30
N GLU A 36 12.95 -13.88 -15.19
CA GLU A 36 12.90 -14.44 -16.54
C GLU A 36 14.11 -13.99 -17.40
N VAL A 37 14.70 -12.82 -17.13
CA VAL A 37 15.92 -12.34 -17.81
C VAL A 37 17.22 -12.70 -17.07
N GLY A 38 17.17 -13.57 -16.05
CA GLY A 38 18.35 -14.05 -15.33
C GLY A 38 18.89 -13.10 -14.25
N LEU A 39 18.10 -12.13 -13.78
CA LEU A 39 18.45 -11.16 -12.73
C LEU A 39 17.67 -11.41 -11.43
N PRO A 40 17.78 -12.60 -10.79
CA PRO A 40 16.92 -12.95 -9.66
C PRO A 40 17.14 -12.07 -8.43
N THR A 41 18.40 -11.71 -8.14
CA THR A 41 18.77 -10.85 -7.01
C THR A 41 18.20 -9.44 -7.16
N LEU A 42 18.27 -8.87 -8.36
CA LEU A 42 17.71 -7.55 -8.65
C LEU A 42 16.18 -7.59 -8.53
N GLY A 43 15.55 -8.65 -9.03
CA GLY A 43 14.11 -8.89 -8.85
C GLY A 43 13.69 -8.85 -7.38
N SER A 44 14.39 -9.59 -6.52
CA SER A 44 14.08 -9.62 -5.09
C SER A 44 14.28 -8.26 -4.43
N PHE A 45 15.31 -7.50 -4.83
CA PHE A 45 15.56 -6.16 -4.32
C PHE A 45 14.45 -5.17 -4.71
N VAL A 46 13.99 -5.24 -5.97
CA VAL A 46 12.86 -4.44 -6.46
C VAL A 46 11.57 -4.81 -5.74
N PHE A 47 11.32 -6.09 -5.51
CA PHE A 47 10.16 -6.55 -4.75
C PHE A 47 10.18 -6.00 -3.32
N ALA A 48 11.29 -6.18 -2.61
CA ALA A 48 11.45 -5.71 -1.23
C ALA A 48 11.30 -4.18 -1.13
N THR A 49 11.91 -3.44 -2.05
CA THR A 49 11.82 -1.97 -2.08
C THR A 49 10.41 -1.50 -2.41
N GLY A 50 9.74 -2.13 -3.36
CA GLY A 50 8.36 -1.81 -3.71
C GLY A 50 7.39 -2.09 -2.57
N PHE A 51 7.54 -3.23 -1.90
CA PHE A 51 6.76 -3.59 -0.72
C PHE A 51 7.00 -2.63 0.45
N PHE A 52 8.26 -2.31 0.74
CA PHE A 52 8.62 -1.33 1.77
C PHE A 52 8.07 0.07 1.44
N GLY A 53 8.18 0.51 0.19
CA GLY A 53 7.61 1.77 -0.27
C GLY A 53 6.09 1.82 -0.08
N MET A 54 5.38 0.73 -0.37
CA MET A 54 3.95 0.61 -0.07
C MET A 54 3.67 0.76 1.43
N LEU A 55 4.44 0.12 2.31
CA LEU A 55 4.28 0.28 3.76
C LEU A 55 4.45 1.74 4.19
N VAL A 56 5.45 2.44 3.66
CA VAL A 56 5.70 3.86 3.95
C VAL A 56 4.54 4.73 3.46
N ILE A 57 4.01 4.48 2.27
CA ILE A 57 2.84 5.21 1.73
C ILE A 57 1.62 4.99 2.62
N VAL A 58 1.32 3.74 2.98
CA VAL A 58 0.20 3.39 3.87
C VAL A 58 0.36 4.08 5.22
N TRP A 59 1.57 4.02 5.79
CA TRP A 59 1.88 4.69 7.04
C TRP A 59 1.68 6.20 6.95
N TYR A 60 2.24 6.86 5.93
CA TYR A 60 2.23 8.32 5.83
C TYR A 60 0.84 8.90 5.55
N VAL A 61 0.05 8.23 4.71
CA VAL A 61 -1.25 8.74 4.26
C VAL A 61 -2.38 8.39 5.24
N TRP A 62 -2.34 7.22 5.88
CA TRP A 62 -3.42 6.78 6.77
C TRP A 62 -3.01 6.78 8.22
N LEU A 63 -1.83 6.25 8.57
CA LEU A 63 -1.47 6.01 9.97
C LEU A 63 -0.94 7.26 10.69
N ARG A 64 -0.02 8.00 10.06
CA ARG A 64 0.59 9.24 10.56
C ARG A 64 -0.42 10.35 10.88
N PRO A 65 -1.50 10.57 10.12
CA PRO A 65 -2.51 11.56 10.47
C PRO A 65 -3.52 11.09 11.51
N LEU A 66 -3.48 9.82 11.95
CA LEU A 66 -4.26 9.42 13.12
C LEU A 66 -3.60 10.03 14.35
N ASP A 67 -4.34 10.86 15.07
CA ASP A 67 -3.94 11.30 16.39
C ASP A 67 -3.99 10.11 17.34
N ILE A 68 -2.86 9.41 17.47
CA ILE A 68 -2.65 8.40 18.51
C ILE A 68 -2.31 9.15 19.82
N GLY A 69 -3.21 10.04 20.22
CA GLY A 69 -3.22 10.67 21.53
C GLY A 69 -4.29 9.98 22.37
N GLY A 70 -3.93 9.49 23.56
CA GLY A 70 -4.94 9.08 24.54
C GLY A 70 -5.64 10.31 25.13
N PRO A 71 -6.87 10.18 25.66
CA PRO A 71 -7.50 11.25 26.42
C PRO A 71 -6.55 11.74 27.51
N ILE A 72 -6.19 13.02 27.44
CA ILE A 72 -5.65 13.73 28.59
C ILE A 72 -6.87 14.29 29.32
N GLU A 73 -7.33 13.51 30.30
CA GLU A 73 -8.43 13.82 31.25
C GLU A 73 -9.87 13.50 30.78
#